data_AF-A0A932S541-F1
#
_entry.id   AF-A0A932S541-F1
#
_cell.length_a   1.000
_cell.length_b   1.000
_cell.length_c   1.000
_cell.angle_alpha   90.00
_cell.angle_beta   90.00
_cell.angle_gamma   90.00
#
_symmetry.space_group_name_H-M   'P 1'
#
loop_
_entity.id
_entity.type
_entity.pdbx_description
1 polymer ?
#
loop_
_entity_poly.entity_id
_entity_poly.type
_entity_poly.pdbx_seq_one_letter_code
_entity_poly.pdbx_strand_id
1 'polypeptide(L)' 'MIQFYEYMQQPPYWIARDDDGYWLVPARDQGWAEREPFVGRVTSLKEIHDFAGVDLGLPVSKK' A
#
# COMPACT_ATOMS: atom_id res chain seq x y z
N MET A 1 9.40 4.35 -7.68
CA MET A 1 9.02 5.15 -6.48
C MET A 1 7.68 4.66 -5.99
N ILE A 2 7.51 4.34 -4.69
CA ILE A 2 6.26 3.73 -4.19
C ILE A 2 5.26 4.82 -3.78
N GLN A 3 4.06 4.78 -4.33
CA GLN A 3 2.91 5.62 -3.96
C GLN A 3 1.88 4.80 -3.20
N PHE A 4 1.18 5.39 -2.24
CA PHE A 4 0.15 4.71 -1.46
C PHE A 4 -1.20 5.39 -1.60
N TYR A 5 -2.25 4.58 -1.64
CA TYR A 5 -3.63 5.02 -1.76
C TYR A 5 -4.48 4.37 -0.67
N GLU A 6 -5.42 5.13 -0.14
CA GLU A 6 -6.38 4.68 0.87
C GLU A 6 -7.30 3.58 0.28
N TYR A 7 -7.40 2.43 0.95
CA TYR A 7 -8.28 1.32 0.54
C TYR A 7 -8.95 0.65 1.76
N MET A 8 -9.99 1.27 2.29
CA MET A 8 -10.70 0.79 3.49
C MET A 8 -11.68 -0.36 3.17
N GLN A 9 -11.17 -1.55 2.84
CA GLN A 9 -11.94 -2.78 3.10
C GLN A 9 -11.64 -3.24 4.54
N GLN A 10 -12.51 -4.01 5.19
CA GLN A 10 -12.21 -4.62 6.49
C GLN A 10 -11.72 -6.05 6.24
N PRO A 11 -10.50 -6.43 6.66
CA PRO A 11 -9.50 -5.66 7.44
C PRO A 11 -8.82 -4.54 6.63
N PRO A 12 -8.29 -3.48 7.27
CA PRO A 12 -7.81 -2.29 6.58
C PRO A 12 -6.60 -2.59 5.68
N TYR A 13 -6.67 -2.11 4.43
CA TYR A 13 -5.61 -2.24 3.44
C TYR A 13 -5.25 -0.87 2.85
N TRP A 14 -4.10 -0.80 2.22
CA TRP A 14 -3.70 0.27 1.33
C TRP A 14 -3.40 -0.31 -0.04
N ILE A 15 -3.62 0.48 -1.08
CA ILE A 15 -3.12 0.14 -2.41
C ILE A 15 -1.78 0.84 -2.56
N ALA A 16 -0.72 0.06 -2.77
CA ALA A 16 0.55 0.60 -3.18
C ALA A 16 0.72 0.52 -4.70
N ARG A 17 1.40 1.49 -5.28
CA ARG A 17 1.81 1.47 -6.68
C ARG A 17 3.31 1.66 -6.76
N ASP A 18 3.98 0.77 -7.48
CA ASP A 18 5.38 0.91 -7.87
C ASP A 18 5.54 0.75 -9.38
N ASP A 19 6.77 0.57 -9.84
CA ASP A 19 7.10 0.41 -11.24
C ASP A 19 6.66 -0.95 -11.82
N ASP A 20 6.41 -1.96 -10.96
CA ASP A 20 5.95 -3.30 -11.32
C ASP A 20 4.43 -3.44 -11.36
N GLY A 21 3.69 -2.59 -10.63
CA GLY A 21 2.23 -2.55 -10.70
C GLY A 21 1.54 -2.01 -9.45
N TYR A 22 0.38 -2.62 -9.14
CA TYR A 22 -0.43 -2.28 -7.98
C TYR A 22 -0.49 -3.44 -6.99
N TRP A 23 -0.39 -3.12 -5.71
CA TRP A 23 -0.30 -4.06 -4.61
C TRP A 23 -1.32 -3.73 -3.54
N LEU A 24 -1.98 -4.74 -2.99
CA LEU A 24 -2.78 -4.67 -1.79
C LEU A 24 -1.86 -4.89 -0.60
N VAL A 25 -1.78 -3.92 0.30
CA VAL A 25 -0.87 -3.93 1.45
C VAL A 25 -1.68 -3.88 2.74
N PRO A 26 -1.58 -4.87 3.64
CA PRO A 26 -2.19 -4.79 4.96
C PRO A 26 -1.77 -3.52 5.70
N ALA A 27 -2.74 -2.78 6.25
CA ALA A 27 -2.48 -1.58 7.04
C ALA A 27 -2.04 -1.95 8.48
N ARG A 28 -0.90 -2.63 8.59
CA ARG A 28 -0.26 -3.06 9.84
C ARG A 28 1.26 -3.03 9.70
N ASP A 29 1.95 -3.11 10.84
CA ASP A 29 3.41 -3.14 10.84
C ASP A 29 3.94 -4.31 10.02
N GLN A 30 4.99 -4.05 9.23
CA GLN A 30 5.59 -5.00 8.28
C GLN A 30 4.64 -5.51 7.19
N GLY A 31 3.48 -4.86 6.99
CA GLY A 31 2.47 -5.29 6.01
C GLY A 31 2.98 -5.37 4.57
N TRP A 32 4.04 -4.63 4.21
CA TRP A 32 4.64 -4.70 2.88
C TRP A 32 5.15 -6.09 2.49
N ALA A 33 5.63 -6.87 3.46
CA ALA A 33 6.11 -8.23 3.22
C ALA A 33 4.97 -9.19 2.84
N GLU A 34 3.74 -8.86 3.25
CA GLU A 34 2.52 -9.63 3.03
C GLU A 34 1.67 -9.04 1.89
N ARG A 35 2.25 -8.15 1.08
CA ARG A 35 1.51 -7.52 -0.02
C ARG A 35 1.13 -8.55 -1.08
N GLU A 36 -0.04 -8.36 -1.66
CA GLU A 36 -0.57 -9.20 -2.73
C GLU A 36 -0.85 -8.36 -3.98
N PRO A 37 -0.88 -8.93 -5.19
CA PRO A 37 -1.26 -8.19 -6.39
C PRO A 37 -2.68 -7.62 -6.25
N PHE A 38 -2.84 -6.31 -6.44
CA PHE A 38 -4.17 -5.72 -6.48
C PHE A 38 -4.81 -5.97 -7.86
N VAL A 39 -5.82 -6.85 -7.90
CA VAL A 39 -6.61 -7.13 -9.10
C VAL A 39 -8.04 -6.66 -8.87
N GLY A 40 -8.36 -5.47 -9.33
CA GLY A 40 -9.68 -4.88 -9.14
C GLY A 40 -9.85 -3.53 -9.81
N ARG A 41 -11.02 -2.92 -9.59
CA ARG A 41 -11.30 -1.54 -10.01
C ARG A 41 -11.71 -0.75 -8.79
N VAL A 42 -11.11 0.43 -8.64
CA VAL A 42 -11.51 1.43 -7.65
C VAL A 42 -11.98 2.66 -8.41
N THR A 43 -13.14 3.20 -8.05
CA THR A 43 -13.71 4.38 -8.70
C THR A 43 -12.98 5.67 -8.35
N SER A 44 -12.28 5.69 -7.21
CA SER A 44 -11.47 6.80 -6.76
C SER A 44 -10.31 6.28 -5.93
N LEU A 45 -9.10 6.79 -6.18
CA LEU A 45 -7.91 6.52 -5.38
C LEU A 45 -7.49 7.83 -4.73
N LYS A 46 -7.35 7.81 -3.40
CA LYS A 46 -6.87 8.96 -2.62
C LYS A 46 -5.46 8.65 -2.17
N GLU A 47 -4.48 9.41 -2.68
CA GLU A 47 -3.09 9.27 -2.28
C GLU A 47 -2.92 9.64 -0.80
N ILE A 48 -2.13 8.83 -0.08
CA ILE A 48 -1.79 9.03 1.32
C ILE A 48 -0.28 9.06 1.49
N HIS A 49 0.17 9.94 2.39
CA HIS A 49 1.58 10.05 2.80
C HIS A 49 1.77 9.77 4.30
N ASP A 50 0.68 9.68 5.04
CA ASP A 50 0.66 9.40 6.47
C ASP A 50 0.01 8.04 6.69
N PHE A 51 0.74 7.13 7.32
CA PHE A 51 0.31 5.76 7.63
C PHE A 51 -0.22 5.62 9.06
N ALA A 52 -0.66 6.72 9.69
CA ALA A 52 -1.13 6.76 11.07
C ALA A 52 -0.16 6.14 12.09
N GLY A 53 1.15 6.24 11.82
CA GLY A 53 2.21 5.66 12.66
C GLY A 53 2.53 4.20 12.40
N VAL A 54 1.93 3.57 11.37
CA VAL A 54 2.27 2.19 10.95
C VAL A 54 3.60 2.18 10.18
N ASP A 55 4.53 1.32 10.60
CA ASP A 55 5.75 1.05 9.84
C ASP A 55 5.53 -0.13 8.91
N LEU A 56 5.25 0.17 7.65
CA LEU A 56 5.01 -0.85 6.61
C LEU A 56 6.22 -1.75 6.33
N GLY A 57 7.44 -1.40 6.77
CA GLY A 57 8.64 -2.17 6.45
C GLY A 57 9.02 -2.06 4.96
N LEU A 58 8.85 -0.86 4.39
CA LEU A 58 9.17 -0.63 2.98
C LEU A 58 10.65 -0.90 2.70
N PRO A 59 11.00 -1.54 1.57
CA PRO A 59 12.39 -1.69 1.18
C PRO A 59 12.97 -0.30 1.01
N VAL A 60 14.05 -0.02 1.74
CA VAL A 60 14.85 1.20 1.52
C VAL A 60 15.19 1.24 0.05
N SER A 61 14.59 2.18 -0.69
CA SER A 61 14.97 2.46 -2.07
C SER A 61 16.44 2.86 -2.03
N LYS A 62 17.32 1.91 -2.35
CA LYS A 62 18.72 2.21 -2.63
C LYS A 62 18.73 3.04 -3.89
N LYS A 63 18.93 4.34 -3.68
CA LYS A 63 19.11 5.34 -4.71
C LYS A 63 20.40 5.09 -5.49
#